data_AF-A0A4Q3SR93-F1
#
_entry.id   AF-A0A4Q3SR93-F1
#
_cell.length_a   1.000
_cell.length_b   1.000
_cell.length_c   1.000
_cell.angle_alpha   90.00
_cell.angle_beta   90.00
_cell.angle_gamma   90.00
#
_symmetry.space_group_name_H-M   'P 1'
#
loop_
_entity.id
_entity.type
_entity.pdbx_description
1 polymer ?
#
loop_
_entity_poly.entity_id
_entity_poly.type
_entity_poly.pdbx_seq_one_letter_code
_entity_poly.pdbx_strand_id
1 'polypeptide(L)' 'MSVARPAGASRLATYFHVHLVSDSTGETLNALAKAVVARFEGIIPIEHIYALVRSEKQM' A
#
# COMPACT_ATOMS: atom_id res chain seq x y z
N MET A 1 11.06 7.32 30.35
CA MET A 1 10.28 6.16 30.85
C MET A 1 9.25 5.82 29.76
N SER A 2 9.50 4.75 29.00
CA SER A 2 8.58 4.32 27.93
C SER A 2 7.46 3.49 28.55
N VAL A 3 6.21 3.92 28.37
CA VAL A 3 5.04 3.18 28.85
C VAL A 3 4.88 1.91 28.00
N ALA A 4 5.08 0.75 28.61
CA ALA A 4 4.82 -0.53 27.98
C ALA A 4 3.30 -0.68 27.77
N ARG A 5 2.87 -0.67 26.51
CA ARG A 5 1.47 -0.85 26.13
C ARG A 5 1.03 -2.29 26.40
N PRO A 6 -0.16 -2.53 26.98
CA PRO A 6 -0.59 -3.86 27.37
C PRO A 6 -0.65 -4.82 26.17
N ALA A 7 0.07 -5.94 26.30
CA ALA A 7 -0.03 -7.08 25.39
C ALA A 7 -1.39 -7.75 25.64
N GLY A 8 -2.34 -7.61 24.71
CA GLY A 8 -3.65 -8.26 24.87
C GLY A 8 -4.72 -7.93 23.84
N ALA A 9 -4.64 -6.81 23.12
CA ALA A 9 -5.51 -6.59 21.96
C ALA A 9 -4.82 -7.16 20.73
N SER A 10 -5.39 -8.20 20.09
CA SER A 10 -5.04 -8.51 18.70
C SER A 10 -5.25 -7.20 17.92
N ARG A 11 -4.18 -6.54 17.50
CA ARG A 11 -4.33 -5.37 16.64
C ARG A 11 -5.03 -5.86 15.39
N LEU A 12 -6.30 -5.47 15.22
CA LEU A 12 -7.03 -5.73 14.00
C LEU A 12 -6.22 -5.11 12.86
N ALA A 13 -5.74 -5.95 11.95
CA ALA A 13 -5.05 -5.47 10.77
C ALA A 13 -6.09 -4.98 9.77
N THR A 14 -5.96 -3.74 9.32
CA THR A 14 -6.82 -3.16 8.29
C THR A 14 -6.26 -3.51 6.92
N TYR A 15 -7.07 -4.14 6.07
CA TYR A 15 -6.72 -4.43 4.68
C TYR A 15 -7.28 -3.35 3.75
N PHE A 16 -6.50 -2.92 2.77
CA PHE A 16 -6.93 -1.96 1.74
C PHE A 16 -6.29 -2.34 0.42
N HIS A 17 -7.09 -2.24 -0.64
CA HIS A 17 -6.64 -2.47 -2.00
C HIS A 17 -6.05 -1.19 -2.56
N VAL A 18 -4.83 -1.28 -3.08
CA VAL A 18 -4.11 -0.16 -3.69
C VAL A 18 -3.89 -0.48 -5.15
N HIS A 19 -4.58 0.23 -6.02
CA HIS A 19 -4.44 0.10 -7.47
C HIS A 19 -3.40 1.10 -7.97
N LEU A 20 -2.28 0.59 -8.47
CA LEU A 20 -1.17 1.37 -9.02
C LEU A 20 -1.22 1.26 -10.54
N VAL A 21 -1.62 2.34 -11.20
CA VAL A 21 -1.79 2.39 -12.66
C VAL A 21 -0.70 3.29 -13.26
N SER A 22 0.07 2.76 -14.21
CA SER A 22 1.15 3.47 -14.90
C SER A 22 1.08 3.25 -16.40
N ASP A 23 1.40 4.28 -17.17
CA ASP A 23 1.59 4.25 -18.62
C ASP A 23 2.95 3.63 -19.05
N SER A 24 3.87 3.48 -18.09
CA SER A 24 5.20 2.89 -18.25
C SER A 24 5.32 1.60 -17.41
N THR A 25 6.48 1.35 -16.77
CA THR A 25 6.76 0.11 -16.00
C THR A 25 6.09 0.04 -14.63
N GLY A 26 5.68 1.18 -14.05
CA GLY A 26 5.07 1.24 -12.72
C GLY A 26 6.04 1.12 -11.53
N GLU A 27 7.34 1.04 -11.77
CA GLU A 27 8.36 0.88 -10.71
C GLU A 27 8.40 2.08 -9.75
N THR A 28 8.30 3.30 -10.28
CA THR A 28 8.24 4.53 -9.49
C THR A 28 7.02 4.54 -8.56
N LEU A 29 5.85 4.11 -9.06
CA LEU A 29 4.61 4.03 -8.28
C LEU A 29 4.72 2.98 -7.17
N ASN A 30 5.31 1.82 -7.47
CA ASN A 30 5.54 0.76 -6.49
C ASN A 30 6.49 1.23 -5.36
N ALA A 31 7.60 1.87 -5.72
CA ALA A 31 8.53 2.43 -4.72
C ALA A 31 7.84 3.48 -3.82
N LEU A 32 7.03 4.36 -4.42
CA LEU A 32 6.28 5.38 -3.68
C LEU A 32 5.21 4.75 -2.76
N ALA A 33 4.46 3.76 -3.24
CA ALA A 33 3.45 3.05 -2.46
C ALA A 33 4.06 2.42 -1.21
N LYS A 34 5.20 1.72 -1.35
CA LYS A 34 5.95 1.14 -0.22
C LYS A 34 6.41 2.19 0.78
N ALA A 35 6.95 3.32 0.29
CA ALA A 35 7.39 4.41 1.16
C ALA A 35 6.22 5.04 1.95
N VAL A 36 5.06 5.18 1.33
CA VAL A 36 3.85 5.71 1.98
C VAL A 36 3.27 4.72 2.98
N VAL A 37 3.15 3.44 2.62
CA VAL A 37 2.65 2.37 3.51
C VAL A 37 3.48 2.30 4.79
N ALA A 38 4.80 2.47 4.71
CA ALA A 38 5.68 2.46 5.87
C ALA A 38 5.37 3.55 6.93
N ARG A 39 4.53 4.55 6.59
CA ARG A 39 4.11 5.62 7.51
C ARG A 39 2.94 5.23 8.42
N PHE A 40 2.29 4.09 8.19
CA PHE A 40 1.09 3.69 8.92
C PHE A 40 1.30 2.33 9.62
N GLU A 41 0.85 2.22 10.88
CA GLU A 41 0.85 0.96 11.62
C GLU A 41 -0.49 0.23 11.50
N GLY A 42 -0.47 -1.10 11.63
CA GLY A 42 -1.69 -1.92 11.70
C GLY A 42 -2.44 -2.04 10.38
N ILE A 43 -1.73 -1.83 9.28
CA ILE A 43 -2.25 -1.82 7.93
C ILE A 43 -1.57 -2.89 7.07
N ILE A 44 -2.33 -3.56 6.20
CA ILE A 44 -1.83 -4.54 5.23
C ILE A 44 -2.33 -4.12 3.83
N PRO A 45 -1.48 -3.50 3.00
CA PRO A 45 -1.86 -3.17 1.62
C PRO A 45 -1.96 -4.44 0.77
N ILE A 46 -2.94 -4.47 -0.12
CA ILE A 46 -3.03 -5.43 -1.21
C ILE A 46 -2.76 -4.63 -2.50
N GLU A 47 -1.59 -4.84 -3.09
CA GLU A 47 -1.13 -4.07 -4.25
C GLU A 47 -1.61 -4.70 -5.57
N HIS A 48 -2.22 -3.89 -6.43
CA HIS A 48 -2.66 -4.26 -7.77
C HIS A 48 -1.92 -3.37 -8.77
N ILE A 49 -0.93 -3.90 -9.48
CA ILE A 49 -0.06 -3.12 -10.36
C ILE A 49 -0.47 -3.31 -11.81
N TYR A 50 -0.76 -2.21 -12.49
CA TYR A 50 -1.11 -2.15 -13.91
C TYR A 50 -0.08 -1.28 -14.64
N ALA A 51 0.84 -1.93 -15.34
CA ALA A 51 1.83 -1.27 -16.19
C ALA A 51 1.31 -1.12 -17.63
N LEU A 52 1.90 -0.21 -18.40
CA LEU A 52 1.61 0.02 -19.82
C LEU A 52 0.14 0.40 -20.12
N VAL A 53 -0.55 1.05 -19.19
CA VAL A 53 -1.91 1.59 -19.39
C VAL A 53 -1.83 2.91 -20.15
N ARG A 54 -2.08 2.88 -21.47
CA ARG A 54 -1.85 4.01 -22.38
C ARG A 54 -3.10 4.46 -23.14
N SER A 55 -4.25 3.88 -22.84
CA SER A 55 -5.50 4.21 -23.51
C SER A 55 -6.67 4.24 -22.54
N GLU A 56 -7.69 5.02 -22.88
CA GLU A 56 -8.92 5.16 -22.10
C GLU A 56 -9.67 3.83 -21.95
N LYS A 57 -9.57 2.93 -22.93
CA LYS A 57 -10.17 1.58 -22.86
C LYS A 57 -9.51 0.68 -21.80
N GLN A 58 -8.25 0.94 -21.45
CA GLN A 58 -7.50 0.17 -20.45
C GLN A 58 -7.66 0.74 -19.04
N MET A 59 -8.28 1.93 -18.91
CA MET A 59 -8.66 2.56 -17.66
C MET A 59 -10.03 2.06 -17.20
#